data_AF-A0A4R1HIY0-F1
#
_entry.id   AF-A0A4R1HIY0-F1
#
_cell.length_a   1.000
_cell.length_b   1.000
_cell.length_c   1.000
_cell.angle_alpha   90.00
_cell.angle_beta   90.00
_cell.angle_gamma   90.00
#
_symmetry.space_group_name_H-M   'P 1'
#
loop_
_entity.id
_entity.type
_entity.pdbx_description
1 polymer ?
#
loop_
_entity_poly.entity_id
_entity_poly.type
_entity_poly.pdbx_seq_one_letter_code
_entity_poly.pdbx_strand_id
1 'polypeptide(L)'
;MSAPSERKAPYEPPRQSLRGQLLDAAVILVLIFATLFVTTYLTGDESEDATGTSQVRSVSQLPVTPGEKAQYQKMIDTGTADLPTIAAGVEANQPDPHKYDIDWLALVGTAVLLAVYLGFVYRVSFREYREVIEERFGPRSRSDEEVSG
;
A
#
# COMPACT_ATOMS: atom_id res chain seq x y z
N MET A 1 48.86 -29.85 -25.46
CA MET A 1 49.21 -29.03 -24.27
C MET A 1 47.96 -28.20 -23.95
N SER A 2 47.06 -28.76 -23.15
CA SER A 2 45.73 -28.16 -22.91
C SER A 2 45.78 -27.27 -21.67
N ALA A 3 45.36 -26.02 -21.81
CA ALA A 3 45.32 -25.05 -20.72
C ALA A 3 44.23 -25.43 -19.70
N PRO A 4 44.46 -25.23 -18.39
CA PRO A 4 43.48 -25.53 -17.36
C PRO A 4 42.33 -24.51 -17.38
N SER A 5 41.09 -25.00 -17.30
CA SER A 5 39.87 -24.19 -17.20
C SER A 5 39.76 -23.53 -15.83
N GLU A 6 39.80 -22.20 -15.79
CA GLU A 6 39.68 -21.40 -14.58
C GLU A 6 38.21 -21.34 -14.13
N ARG A 7 37.86 -22.05 -13.05
CA ARG A 7 36.51 -22.00 -12.46
C ARG A 7 36.37 -20.74 -11.60
N LYS A 8 35.41 -19.87 -11.93
CA LYS A 8 35.04 -18.70 -11.12
C LYS A 8 34.67 -19.13 -9.70
N ALA A 9 35.20 -18.43 -8.69
CA ALA A 9 34.93 -18.71 -7.29
C ALA A 9 33.45 -18.44 -6.94
N PRO A 10 32.81 -19.26 -6.07
CA PRO A 10 31.43 -19.05 -5.62
C PRO A 10 31.26 -17.71 -4.91
N TYR A 11 30.13 -17.02 -5.13
CA TYR A 11 29.84 -15.78 -4.43
C TYR A 11 29.72 -15.99 -2.91
N GLU A 12 30.48 -15.21 -2.15
CA GLU A 12 30.38 -15.17 -0.69
C GLU A 12 29.68 -13.86 -0.28
N PRO A 13 28.50 -13.92 0.38
CA PRO A 13 27.74 -12.73 0.66
C PRO A 13 28.45 -11.84 1.69
N PRO A 14 28.46 -10.51 1.48
CA PRO A 14 29.11 -9.59 2.39
C PRO A 14 28.40 -9.61 3.75
N ARG A 15 29.18 -9.77 4.83
CA ARG A 15 28.64 -9.71 6.19
C ARG A 15 28.26 -8.27 6.53
N GLN A 16 26.96 -7.97 6.47
CA GLN A 16 26.44 -6.65 6.78
C GLN A 16 26.56 -6.34 8.28
N SER A 17 26.90 -5.09 8.62
CA SER A 17 27.02 -4.67 10.01
C SER A 17 25.63 -4.44 10.66
N LEU A 18 25.46 -4.94 11.89
CA LEU A 18 24.23 -4.76 12.69
C LEU A 18 23.84 -3.28 12.87
N ARG A 19 24.82 -2.38 12.97
CA ARG A 19 24.57 -0.93 13.15
C ARG A 19 23.96 -0.30 11.91
N GLY A 20 24.43 -0.69 10.72
CA GLY A 20 23.87 -0.22 9.45
C GLY A 20 22.43 -0.70 9.26
N GLN A 21 22.14 -1.94 9.62
CA GLN A 21 20.80 -2.51 9.53
C GLN A 21 19.81 -1.84 10.50
N LEU A 22 20.24 -1.50 11.72
CA LEU A 22 19.40 -0.79 12.68
C LEU A 22 19.04 0.62 12.19
N LEU A 23 20.02 1.34 11.62
CA LEU A 23 19.80 2.68 11.09
C LEU A 23 18.86 2.65 9.88
N ASP A 24 19.06 1.73 8.94
CA ASP A 24 18.18 1.53 7.78
C ASP A 24 16.74 1.22 8.21
N ALA A 25 16.56 0.27 9.13
CA ALA A 25 15.25 -0.07 9.68
C ALA A 25 14.59 1.11 10.40
N ALA A 26 15.34 1.89 11.18
CA ALA A 26 14.83 3.08 11.86
C ALA A 26 14.41 4.17 10.86
N VAL A 27 15.20 4.38 9.80
CA VAL A 27 14.87 5.33 8.73
C VAL A 27 13.59 4.89 8.01
N ILE A 28 13.48 3.61 7.62
CA ILE A 28 12.26 3.07 7.01
C ILE A 28 11.06 3.21 7.93
N LEU A 29 11.21 2.91 9.23
CA LEU A 29 10.14 3.08 10.22
C LEU A 29 9.67 4.53 10.30
N VAL A 30 10.60 5.49 10.34
CA VAL A 30 10.29 6.93 10.33
C VAL A 30 9.60 7.33 9.03
N LEU A 31 10.04 6.81 7.88
CA LEU A 31 9.42 7.11 6.59
C LEU A 31 8.00 6.53 6.50
N ILE A 32 7.77 5.31 7.00
CA ILE A 32 6.42 4.74 7.09
C ILE A 32 5.55 5.57 8.02
N PHE A 33 6.06 5.94 9.19
CA PHE A 33 5.33 6.79 10.14
C PHE A 33 4.99 8.15 9.52
N ALA A 34 5.95 8.82 8.89
CA ALA A 34 5.74 10.09 8.21
C ALA A 34 4.76 9.96 7.04
N THR A 35 4.83 8.89 6.26
CA THR A 35 3.88 8.61 5.16
C THR A 35 2.46 8.43 5.71
N LEU A 36 2.29 7.60 6.75
CA LEU A 36 1.00 7.42 7.41
C LEU A 36 0.48 8.73 8.01
N PHE A 37 1.35 9.50 8.66
CA PHE A 37 0.99 10.78 9.27
C PHE A 37 0.53 11.78 8.21
N VAL A 38 1.30 11.96 7.13
CA VAL A 38 0.95 12.86 6.02
C VAL A 38 -0.35 12.43 5.35
N THR A 39 -0.47 11.16 4.95
CA THR A 39 -1.70 10.68 4.31
C THR A 39 -2.92 10.83 5.22
N THR A 40 -2.77 10.61 6.53
CA THR A 40 -3.89 10.70 7.48
C THR A 40 -4.30 12.15 7.77
N TYR A 41 -3.34 13.04 8.02
CA TYR A 41 -3.62 14.38 8.55
C TYR A 41 -3.56 15.50 7.50
N LEU A 42 -2.81 15.34 6.40
CA LEU A 42 -2.73 16.35 5.33
C LEU A 42 -3.68 16.04 4.17
N THR A 43 -3.98 14.76 3.90
CA THR A 43 -4.91 14.36 2.82
C THR A 43 -6.31 14.05 3.33
N GLY A 44 -6.48 13.74 4.63
CA GLY A 44 -7.79 13.47 5.23
C GLY A 44 -8.72 14.69 5.33
N ASP A 45 -8.23 15.90 5.02
CA ASP A 45 -9.01 17.15 5.03
C ASP A 45 -9.68 17.47 3.69
N GLU A 46 -9.54 16.61 2.67
CA GLU A 46 -10.37 16.66 1.44
C GLU A 46 -11.81 16.16 1.71
N SER A 47 -12.39 16.61 2.82
CA SER A 47 -13.83 16.63 3.01
C SER A 47 -14.34 17.88 2.31
N GLU A 48 -14.92 17.71 1.12
CA GLU A 48 -15.57 18.80 0.38
C GLU A 48 -16.37 19.70 1.33
N ASP A 49 -16.18 21.01 1.18
CA ASP A 49 -16.82 22.08 1.95
C ASP A 49 -18.29 21.76 2.30
N ALA A 50 -18.52 21.31 3.53
CA ALA A 50 -19.86 21.32 4.12
C ALA A 50 -20.21 22.75 4.53
N THR A 51 -20.33 23.64 3.54
CA THR A 51 -20.95 24.96 3.71
C THR A 51 -22.46 24.74 3.88
N GLY A 52 -22.87 24.41 5.10
CA GLY A 52 -24.26 24.11 5.41
C GLY A 52 -24.49 24.05 6.91
N THR A 53 -24.41 25.19 7.58
CA THR A 53 -24.75 25.33 9.00
C THR A 53 -26.26 25.17 9.22
N SER A 54 -26.77 23.95 9.12
CA SER A 54 -27.95 23.52 9.86
C SER A 54 -27.48 23.02 11.21
N GLN A 55 -27.51 23.92 12.20
CA GLN A 55 -27.21 23.62 13.60
C GLN A 55 -28.26 22.63 14.13
N VAL A 56 -28.03 21.33 13.93
CA VAL A 56 -28.82 20.27 14.54
C VAL A 56 -28.77 20.46 16.06
N ARG A 57 -29.92 20.76 16.65
CA ARG A 57 -30.04 21.14 18.06
C ARG A 57 -30.48 19.98 18.95
N SER A 58 -30.91 18.87 18.35
CA SER A 58 -31.29 17.65 19.07
C SER A 58 -31.23 16.42 18.17
N VAL A 59 -31.02 15.24 18.77
CA VAL A 59 -31.04 13.93 18.09
C VAL A 59 -32.38 13.68 17.37
N SER A 60 -33.46 14.30 17.85
CA SER A 60 -34.80 14.20 17.26
C SER A 60 -34.88 14.67 15.81
N GLN A 61 -33.98 15.58 15.41
CA GLN A 61 -33.95 16.17 14.07
C GLN A 61 -33.16 15.33 13.05
N LEU A 62 -32.42 14.31 13.50
CA LEU A 62 -31.66 13.45 12.60
C LEU A 62 -32.60 12.58 11.73
N PRO A 63 -32.25 12.36 10.45
CA PRO A 63 -32.98 11.46 9.56
C PRO A 63 -32.63 9.99 9.82
N VAL A 64 -32.80 9.55 11.08
CA VAL A 64 -32.54 8.17 11.53
C VAL A 64 -33.81 7.55 12.13
N THR A 65 -33.82 6.24 12.29
CA THR A 65 -34.98 5.52 12.82
C THR A 65 -35.25 5.88 14.29
N PRO A 66 -36.49 5.73 14.79
CA PRO A 66 -36.81 6.01 16.19
C PRO A 66 -35.96 5.21 17.20
N GLY A 67 -35.58 3.97 16.86
CA GLY A 67 -34.72 3.13 17.70
C GLY A 67 -33.30 3.67 17.80
N GLU A 68 -32.74 4.13 16.68
CA GLU A 68 -31.40 4.74 16.63
C GLU A 68 -31.37 6.07 17.40
N LYS A 69 -32.42 6.89 17.30
CA LYS A 69 -32.54 8.13 18.10
C LYS A 69 -32.42 7.86 19.59
N ALA A 70 -33.09 6.82 20.09
CA ALA A 70 -33.01 6.44 21.50
C ALA A 70 -31.61 5.95 21.91
N GLN A 71 -30.87 5.29 21.00
CA GLN A 71 -29.50 4.86 21.25
C GLN A 71 -28.52 6.03 21.29
N TYR A 72 -28.62 6.95 20.32
CA TYR A 72 -27.80 8.17 20.30
C TYR A 72 -28.07 9.07 21.49
N GLN A 73 -29.32 9.21 21.91
CA GLN A 73 -29.64 9.96 23.12
C GLN A 73 -28.95 9.33 24.35
N LYS A 74 -28.98 8.00 24.49
CA LYS A 74 -28.24 7.33 25.57
C LYS A 74 -26.74 7.59 25.52
N MET A 75 -26.12 7.60 24.33
CA MET A 75 -24.68 7.88 24.18
C MET A 75 -24.32 9.31 24.60
N ILE A 76 -25.20 10.27 24.33
CA ILE A 76 -25.05 11.66 24.78
C ILE A 76 -25.21 11.74 26.30
N ASP A 77 -26.23 11.09 26.85
CA ASP A 77 -26.52 11.10 28.29
C ASP A 77 -25.38 10.45 29.09
N THR A 78 -24.71 9.43 28.54
CA THR A 78 -23.53 8.78 29.14
C THR A 78 -22.21 9.53 28.89
N GLY A 79 -22.24 10.62 28.14
CA GLY A 79 -21.05 11.39 27.76
C GLY A 79 -20.09 10.63 26.83
N THR A 80 -20.56 9.60 26.15
CA THR A 80 -19.75 8.74 25.27
C THR A 80 -19.56 9.38 23.88
N ALA A 81 -20.52 10.19 23.43
CA ALA A 81 -20.43 10.93 22.19
C ALA A 81 -21.22 12.24 22.30
N ASP A 82 -20.81 13.26 21.55
CA ASP A 82 -21.48 14.55 21.46
C ASP A 82 -22.41 14.61 20.24
N LEU A 83 -23.39 15.52 20.28
CA LEU A 83 -24.37 15.71 19.22
C LEU A 83 -23.72 16.08 17.86
N PRO A 84 -22.72 16.98 17.79
CA PRO A 84 -21.99 17.25 16.54
C PRO A 84 -21.37 16.01 15.91
N THR A 85 -20.65 15.19 16.69
CA THR A 85 -20.03 13.95 16.17
C THR A 85 -21.07 12.97 15.62
N ILE A 86 -22.19 12.78 16.33
CA ILE A 86 -23.27 11.91 15.87
C ILE A 86 -23.93 12.46 14.60
N ALA A 87 -24.20 13.77 14.56
CA ALA A 87 -24.80 14.43 13.40
C ALA A 87 -23.91 14.29 12.16
N ALA A 88 -22.61 14.57 12.29
CA ALA A 88 -21.64 14.41 11.20
C ALA A 88 -21.55 12.95 10.73
N GLY A 89 -21.54 12.00 11.65
CA GLY A 89 -21.54 10.57 11.31
C GLY A 89 -22.80 10.13 10.56
N VAL A 90 -23.97 10.65 10.92
CA VAL A 90 -25.24 10.35 10.25
C VAL A 90 -25.31 11.00 8.87
N GLU A 91 -24.89 12.26 8.75
CA GLU A 91 -24.75 12.98 7.48
C GLU A 91 -23.85 12.18 6.51
N ALA A 92 -22.65 11.83 6.98
CA ALA A 92 -21.66 11.08 6.21
C ALA A 92 -22.14 9.67 5.83
N ASN A 93 -23.17 9.11 6.51
CA ASN A 93 -23.71 7.78 6.24
C ASN A 93 -25.09 7.79 5.57
N GLN A 94 -25.61 8.96 5.17
CA GLN A 94 -26.89 8.99 4.48
C GLN A 94 -26.85 8.15 3.18
N PRO A 95 -27.96 7.49 2.84
CA PRO A 95 -28.11 6.80 1.56
C PRO A 95 -28.21 7.84 0.45
N ASP A 96 -27.11 8.05 -0.26
CA ASP A 96 -27.06 8.85 -1.47
C ASP A 96 -26.73 7.93 -2.65
N PRO A 97 -27.57 7.89 -3.71
CA PRO A 97 -27.31 7.07 -4.91
C PRO A 97 -26.01 7.43 -5.64
N HIS A 98 -25.45 8.63 -5.43
CA HIS A 98 -24.23 9.12 -6.07
C HIS A 98 -22.99 9.05 -5.17
N LYS A 99 -23.12 8.53 -3.95
CA LYS A 99 -22.03 8.47 -2.97
C LYS A 99 -20.80 7.68 -3.42
N TYR A 100 -21.00 6.73 -4.33
CA TYR A 100 -19.97 5.84 -4.85
C TYR A 100 -19.87 5.95 -6.37
N ASP A 101 -19.79 7.18 -6.89
CA ASP A 101 -19.49 7.36 -8.30
C ASP A 101 -18.07 6.86 -8.60
N ILE A 102 -17.95 6.07 -9.66
CA ILE A 102 -16.68 5.41 -10.01
C ILE A 102 -15.86 6.41 -10.81
N ASP A 103 -14.78 6.90 -10.21
CA ASP A 103 -13.76 7.62 -10.96
C ASP A 103 -13.01 6.63 -11.86
N TRP A 104 -13.47 6.53 -13.11
CA TRP A 104 -12.85 5.71 -14.15
C TRP A 104 -11.42 6.14 -14.46
N LEU A 105 -11.08 7.42 -14.30
CA LEU A 105 -9.73 7.91 -14.55
C LEU A 105 -8.78 7.41 -13.47
N ALA A 106 -9.18 7.50 -12.19
CA ALA A 106 -8.42 6.93 -11.08
C ALA A 106 -8.26 5.41 -11.21
N LEU A 107 -9.34 4.72 -11.61
CA LEU A 107 -9.32 3.27 -11.82
C LEU A 107 -8.33 2.86 -12.91
N VAL A 108 -8.42 3.48 -14.10
CA VAL A 108 -7.52 3.20 -15.22
C VAL A 108 -6.08 3.60 -14.87
N GLY A 109 -5.89 4.75 -14.21
CA GLY A 109 -4.58 5.20 -13.74
C GLY A 109 -3.91 4.18 -12.83
N THR A 110 -4.66 3.64 -11.87
CA THR A 110 -4.18 2.58 -10.96
C THR A 110 -3.83 1.30 -11.74
N ALA A 111 -4.68 0.88 -12.69
CA ALA A 111 -4.40 -0.29 -13.52
C ALA A 111 -3.11 -0.13 -14.35
N VAL A 112 -2.89 1.04 -14.94
CA VAL A 112 -1.67 1.36 -15.69
C VAL A 112 -0.45 1.36 -14.78
N LEU A 113 -0.53 1.97 -13.59
CA LEU A 113 0.54 1.98 -12.61
C LEU A 113 0.98 0.55 -12.26
N LEU A 114 0.01 -0.33 -11.97
CA LEU A 114 0.26 -1.74 -11.66
C LEU A 114 0.89 -2.47 -12.84
N ALA A 115 0.42 -2.23 -14.07
CA ALA A 115 0.97 -2.84 -15.27
C ALA A 115 2.43 -2.41 -15.52
N VAL A 116 2.75 -1.12 -15.33
CA VAL A 116 4.11 -0.60 -15.45
C VAL A 116 5.02 -1.21 -14.38
N TYR A 117 4.57 -1.24 -13.13
CA TYR A 117 5.31 -1.87 -12.02
C TYR A 117 5.58 -3.35 -12.31
N LEU A 118 4.56 -4.11 -12.69
CA LEU A 118 4.69 -5.52 -12.99
C LEU A 118 5.64 -5.77 -14.17
N GLY A 119 5.54 -4.95 -15.23
CA GLY A 119 6.45 -5.00 -16.37
C GLY A 119 7.91 -4.72 -15.98
N PHE A 120 8.14 -3.75 -15.09
CA PHE A 120 9.46 -3.46 -14.55
C PHE A 120 10.01 -4.63 -13.73
N VAL A 121 9.23 -5.17 -12.80
CA VAL A 121 9.62 -6.33 -11.97
C VAL A 121 9.97 -7.52 -12.86
N TYR A 122 9.13 -7.81 -13.87
CA TYR A 122 9.38 -8.89 -14.81
C TYR A 122 10.70 -8.69 -15.56
N ARG A 123 10.94 -7.49 -16.10
CA ARG A 123 12.17 -7.16 -16.82
C ARG A 123 13.43 -7.32 -15.96
N VAL A 124 13.42 -6.81 -14.73
CA VAL A 124 14.57 -6.92 -13.80
C VAL A 124 14.79 -8.37 -13.41
N SER A 125 13.71 -9.11 -13.15
CA SER A 125 13.73 -10.50 -12.72
C SER A 125 14.46 -11.42 -13.71
N PHE A 126 14.29 -11.27 -15.03
CA PHE A 126 15.05 -12.07 -16.01
C PHE A 126 16.56 -11.87 -15.95
N ARG A 127 17.02 -10.70 -15.51
CA ARG A 127 18.45 -10.41 -15.43
C ARG A 127 19.09 -11.23 -14.31
N GLU A 128 18.49 -11.19 -13.13
CA GLU A 128 19.00 -11.87 -11.93
C GLU A 128 18.77 -13.38 -11.96
N TYR A 129 17.63 -13.86 -12.47
CA TYR A 129 17.41 -15.31 -12.60
C TYR A 129 18.43 -15.99 -13.52
N ARG A 130 18.87 -15.32 -14.59
CA ARG A 130 19.89 -15.87 -15.49
C ARG A 130 21.26 -15.96 -14.82
N GLU A 131 21.64 -14.94 -14.06
CA GLU A 131 22.91 -14.92 -13.31
C GLU A 131 22.95 -16.05 -12.27
N VAL A 132 21.85 -16.28 -11.53
CA VAL A 132 21.75 -17.39 -10.55
C VAL A 132 21.78 -18.77 -11.23
N ILE A 133 21.13 -18.93 -12.40
CA ILE A 133 21.16 -20.19 -13.15
C ILE A 133 22.57 -20.49 -13.66
N GLU A 134 23.28 -19.48 -14.18
CA GLU A 134 24.66 -19.64 -14.64
C GLU A 134 25.62 -19.94 -13.47
N GLU A 135 25.36 -19.41 -12.28
CA GLU A 135 26.15 -19.70 -11.07
C GLU A 135 25.86 -21.09 -10.47
N ARG A 136 24.59 -21.54 -10.46
CA ARG A 136 24.19 -22.84 -9.91
C ARG A 136 24.36 -24.01 -10.87
N PHE A 137 24.25 -23.79 -12.17
CA PHE A 137 24.22 -24.86 -13.18
C PHE A 137 25.33 -24.75 -14.25
N GLY A 138 26.11 -23.66 -14.25
CA GLY A 138 27.20 -23.45 -15.20
C GLY A 138 26.74 -22.90 -16.57
N PRO A 139 27.68 -22.45 -17.42
CA PRO A 139 27.37 -21.92 -18.75
C PRO A 139 26.76 -22.99 -19.65
N ARG A 140 25.66 -22.65 -20.35
CA ARG A 140 25.10 -23.52 -21.39
C ARG A 140 25.97 -23.46 -22.64
N SER A 141 27.10 -24.14 -22.64
CA SER A 141 27.80 -24.41 -23.90
C SER A 141 28.71 -25.63 -23.85
N ARG A 142 28.42 -26.56 -24.76
CA ARG A 142 29.32 -27.51 -25.43
C ARG A 142 29.56 -28.84 -24.72
N SER A 143 28.60 -29.76 -24.84
CA SER A 143 28.81 -31.20 -24.67
C SER A 143 28.28 -32.05 -25.83
N ASP A 144 27.97 -31.45 -26.99
CA ASP A 144 27.39 -32.16 -28.14
C ASP A 144 28.38 -32.37 -29.31
N GLU A 145 29.69 -32.15 -29.13
CA GLU A 145 30.64 -32.21 -30.25
C GLU A 145 31.96 -32.93 -29.92
N GLU A 146 31.92 -34.08 -29.22
CA GLU A 146 33.07 -35.01 -29.14
C GLU A 146 32.63 -36.50 -29.06
N VAL A 147 31.51 -36.88 -29.71
CA VAL A 147 31.18 -38.29 -29.98
C VAL A 147 30.99 -38.50 -31.48
N SER A 148 31.95 -38.01 -32.28
CA SER A 148 32.22 -38.52 -33.64
C SER A 148 33.51 -37.90 -34.15
N GLY A 149 34.60 -38.67 -34.11
CA GLY A 149 35.94 -38.28 -34.55
C GLY A 149 36.96 -39.30 -34.15
#